data_AF-A0A8T4GHT2-F1
#
_entry.id   AF-A0A8T4GHT2-F1
#
_cell.length_a   1.000
_cell.length_b   1.000
_cell.length_c   1.000
_cell.angle_alpha   90.00
_cell.angle_beta   90.00
_cell.angle_gamma   90.00
#
_symmetry.space_group_name_H-M   'P 1'
#
loop_
_entity.id
_entity.type
_entity.pdbx_description
1 polymer ?
#
loop_
_entity_poly.entity_id
_entity_poly.type
_entity_poly.pdbx_seq_one_letter_code
_entity_poly.pdbx_strand_id
1 'polypeptide(L)'
;MRRRSLLAAVAATLPPVVTAGCSDDPGGEFADPPARVAESELVREHVGSDEETVAVEGTIERTRDVEISYLEVRVEFHGDEETLLDSTVEQVEGVDEGDSWPFRVTFPHVGEPAADVVAHDAEVVQNL
;
A
#
# COMPACT_ATOMS: atom_id res chain seq x y z
N MET A 1 -15.96 -8.37 -37.76
CA MET A 1 -17.41 -8.15 -37.97
C MET A 1 -18.21 -9.36 -37.52
N ARG A 2 -18.90 -9.27 -36.37
CA ARG A 2 -19.99 -10.19 -36.01
C ARG A 2 -21.07 -9.37 -35.31
N ARG A 3 -22.12 -9.08 -36.05
CA ARG A 3 -23.39 -8.51 -35.58
C ARG A 3 -24.17 -9.61 -34.90
N ARG A 4 -24.76 -9.37 -33.71
CA ARG A 4 -26.15 -9.73 -33.36
C ARG A 4 -26.65 -8.80 -32.25
N SER A 5 -27.59 -7.93 -32.62
CA SER A 5 -28.48 -7.19 -31.71
C SER A 5 -29.43 -8.13 -30.99
N LEU A 6 -29.94 -7.73 -29.82
CA LEU A 6 -31.36 -7.77 -29.44
C LEU A 6 -31.59 -6.90 -28.18
N LEU A 7 -32.65 -6.08 -28.24
CA LEU A 7 -33.14 -5.18 -27.20
C LEU A 7 -33.96 -5.93 -26.15
N ALA A 8 -33.97 -5.45 -24.89
CA ALA A 8 -35.16 -5.45 -24.04
C ALA A 8 -34.99 -4.45 -22.87
N ALA A 9 -35.83 -3.41 -22.88
CA ALA A 9 -36.02 -2.47 -21.78
C ALA A 9 -37.04 -3.04 -20.78
N VAL A 10 -36.78 -2.91 -19.49
CA VAL A 10 -37.82 -2.93 -18.45
C VAL A 10 -37.50 -1.83 -17.44
N ALA A 11 -38.28 -0.76 -17.49
CA ALA A 11 -38.36 0.25 -16.45
C ALA A 11 -39.37 -0.21 -15.38
N ALA A 12 -39.01 -0.14 -14.11
CA ALA A 12 -39.93 -0.31 -13.00
C ALA A 12 -39.69 0.80 -11.96
N THR A 13 -40.75 1.58 -11.69
CA THR A 13 -40.80 2.72 -10.78
C THR A 13 -41.14 2.30 -9.34
N LEU A 14 -40.52 2.99 -8.36
CA LEU A 14 -40.54 2.80 -6.89
C LEU A 14 -41.87 3.18 -6.19
N PRO A 15 -42.05 2.81 -4.90
CA PRO A 15 -42.12 3.83 -3.83
C PRO A 15 -41.38 3.48 -2.51
N PRO A 16 -41.21 4.45 -1.57
CA PRO A 16 -40.24 4.42 -0.47
C PRO A 16 -40.81 3.93 0.87
N VAL A 17 -39.95 3.39 1.75
CA VAL A 17 -40.27 3.15 3.17
C VAL A 17 -39.22 3.79 4.08
N VAL A 18 -39.78 4.32 5.16
CA VAL A 18 -39.30 5.31 6.11
C VAL A 18 -38.15 4.83 6.99
N THR A 19 -37.30 5.80 7.33
CA THR A 19 -36.23 5.83 8.33
C THR A 19 -36.67 5.46 9.74
N ALA A 20 -35.89 4.60 10.43
CA ALA A 20 -35.46 4.75 11.83
C ALA A 20 -34.76 3.47 12.30
N GLY A 21 -33.55 3.60 12.87
CA GLY A 21 -32.87 2.49 13.54
C GLY A 21 -31.41 2.80 13.78
N CYS A 22 -31.13 3.45 14.91
CA CYS A 22 -29.82 3.88 15.37
C CYS A 22 -28.83 2.72 15.43
N SER A 23 -27.84 2.74 14.53
CA SER A 23 -26.55 2.14 14.81
C SER A 23 -25.71 3.24 15.46
N ASP A 24 -25.85 3.31 16.79
CA ASP A 24 -24.85 3.89 17.68
C ASP A 24 -23.61 3.02 17.51
N ASP A 25 -22.85 3.28 16.45
CA ASP A 25 -21.51 2.75 16.29
C ASP A 25 -20.63 3.78 17.01
N PRO A 26 -19.99 3.45 18.15
CA PRO A 26 -18.83 4.20 18.61
C PRO A 26 -17.66 3.88 17.68
N GLY A 27 -17.88 4.13 16.38
CA GLY A 27 -16.90 4.09 15.33
C GLY A 27 -16.00 5.28 15.57
N GLY A 28 -15.00 5.07 16.44
CA GLY A 28 -13.72 5.71 16.19
C GLY A 28 -13.31 5.26 14.80
N GLU A 29 -13.71 6.03 13.79
CA GLU A 29 -13.12 5.96 12.46
C GLU A 29 -11.63 6.09 12.71
N PHE A 30 -10.90 4.97 12.69
CA PHE A 30 -9.45 5.01 12.70
C PHE A 30 -9.10 5.86 11.49
N ALA A 31 -8.79 7.13 11.71
CA ALA A 31 -8.55 8.04 10.61
C ALA A 31 -7.40 7.47 9.80
N ASP A 32 -7.59 7.29 8.49
CA ASP A 32 -6.53 6.82 7.59
C ASP A 32 -5.26 7.65 7.82
N PRO A 33 -4.05 7.07 7.72
CA PRO A 33 -2.82 7.82 7.95
C PRO A 33 -2.79 9.10 7.09
N PRO A 34 -2.18 10.20 7.56
CA PRO A 34 -2.15 11.47 6.83
C PRO A 34 -1.30 11.44 5.56
N ALA A 35 -0.74 10.28 5.21
CA ALA A 35 0.03 10.00 4.02
C ALA A 35 -0.19 8.54 3.57
N ARG A 36 0.15 8.23 2.31
CA ARG A 36 0.08 6.88 1.75
C ARG A 36 1.23 6.62 0.79
N VAL A 37 1.57 5.35 0.56
CA VAL A 37 2.48 4.97 -0.53
C VAL A 37 1.76 5.21 -1.86
N ALA A 38 2.35 6.04 -2.71
CA ALA A 38 1.83 6.38 -4.04
C ALA A 38 2.35 5.41 -5.10
N GLU A 39 3.63 5.04 -5.01
CA GLU A 39 4.32 4.12 -5.90
C GLU A 39 5.44 3.41 -5.15
N SER A 40 5.75 2.18 -5.55
CA SER A 40 6.89 1.42 -5.04
C SER A 40 7.32 0.34 -6.03
N GLU A 41 8.61 0.01 -6.04
CA GLU A 41 9.20 -1.01 -6.90
C GLU A 41 10.36 -1.76 -6.23
N LEU A 42 10.59 -3.00 -6.66
CA LEU A 42 11.75 -3.79 -6.24
C LEU A 42 12.99 -3.38 -7.02
N VAL A 43 14.04 -3.02 -6.29
CA VAL A 43 15.37 -2.70 -6.82
C VAL A 43 16.35 -3.78 -6.35
N ARG A 44 17.16 -4.29 -7.27
CA ARG A 44 18.15 -5.33 -6.98
C ARG A 44 19.56 -4.90 -7.32
N GLU A 45 20.52 -5.38 -6.53
CA GLU A 45 21.95 -5.21 -6.81
C GLU A 45 22.64 -6.57 -6.72
N HIS A 46 23.76 -6.72 -7.43
CA HIS A 46 24.56 -7.97 -7.45
C HIS A 46 23.78 -9.24 -7.84
N VAL A 47 22.79 -9.10 -8.74
CA VAL A 47 21.92 -10.21 -9.15
C VAL A 47 22.70 -11.45 -9.60
N GLY A 48 22.34 -12.61 -9.03
CA GLY A 48 22.92 -13.91 -9.32
C GLY A 48 24.23 -14.21 -8.59
N SER A 49 24.60 -13.43 -7.56
CA SER A 49 25.74 -13.71 -6.69
C SER A 49 25.31 -14.01 -5.25
N ASP A 50 26.25 -14.53 -4.45
CA ASP A 50 26.06 -14.71 -3.00
C ASP A 50 25.94 -13.36 -2.23
N GLU A 51 26.09 -12.23 -2.95
CA GLU A 51 25.98 -10.87 -2.44
C GLU A 51 24.72 -10.15 -2.98
N GLU A 52 23.80 -10.86 -3.65
CA GLU A 52 22.56 -10.26 -4.17
C GLU A 52 21.79 -9.54 -3.05
N THR A 53 21.36 -8.31 -3.31
CA THR A 53 20.53 -7.53 -2.40
C THR A 53 19.21 -7.16 -3.07
N VAL A 54 18.18 -6.97 -2.25
CA VAL A 54 16.87 -6.48 -2.67
C VAL A 54 16.45 -5.33 -1.75
N ALA A 55 15.89 -4.28 -2.34
CA ALA A 55 15.23 -3.20 -1.64
C ALA A 55 13.93 -2.83 -2.33
N VAL A 56 13.03 -2.20 -1.60
CA VAL A 56 11.88 -1.49 -2.16
C VAL A 56 12.17 0.00 -2.11
N GLU A 57 12.11 0.65 -3.27
CA GLU A 57 12.14 2.11 -3.38
C GLU A 57 10.75 2.61 -3.77
N GLY A 58 10.39 3.80 -3.34
CA GLY A 58 9.10 4.37 -3.69
C GLY A 58 8.90 5.78 -3.20
N THR A 59 7.67 6.27 -3.39
CA THR A 59 7.24 7.61 -3.01
C THR A 59 6.00 7.53 -2.15
N ILE A 60 6.02 8.22 -1.01
CA ILE A 60 4.86 8.47 -0.16
C ILE A 60 4.31 9.86 -0.49
N GLU A 61 3.00 10.03 -0.53
CA GLU A 61 2.34 11.32 -0.72
C GLU A 61 1.40 11.68 0.44
N ARG A 62 1.28 12.98 0.73
CA ARG A 62 0.32 13.52 1.70
C ARG A 62 -1.11 13.32 1.21
N THR A 63 -1.98 12.86 2.10
CA THR A 63 -3.42 12.66 1.82
C THR A 63 -4.31 13.63 2.59
N ARG A 64 -3.78 14.21 3.67
CA ARG A 64 -4.51 15.15 4.55
C ARG A 64 -3.67 16.37 4.85
N ASP A 65 -4.31 17.54 4.88
CA ASP A 65 -3.68 18.82 5.22
C ASP A 65 -3.50 18.96 6.74
N VAL A 66 -2.57 18.17 7.29
CA VAL A 66 -2.15 18.20 8.69
C VAL A 66 -0.63 18.20 8.75
N GLU A 67 -0.07 18.76 9.81
CA GLU A 67 1.37 18.70 10.05
C GLU A 67 1.79 17.24 10.28
N ILE A 68 2.85 16.81 9.58
CA ILE A 68 3.41 15.47 9.70
C ILE A 68 4.88 15.65 10.10
N SER A 69 5.21 15.23 11.32
CA SER A 69 6.58 15.29 11.85
C SER A 69 7.26 13.91 11.89
N TYR A 70 6.49 12.86 11.63
CA TYR A 70 6.96 11.48 11.70
C TYR A 70 6.10 10.59 10.78
N LEU A 71 6.76 9.78 9.95
CA LEU A 71 6.14 8.69 9.19
C LEU A 71 7.06 7.48 9.24
N GLU A 72 6.43 6.31 9.28
CA GLU A 72 7.09 5.03 9.08
C GLU A 72 6.40 4.30 7.92
N VAL A 73 7.20 3.56 7.17
CA VAL A 73 6.74 2.67 6.10
C VAL A 73 7.06 1.24 6.49
N ARG A 74 6.07 0.37 6.39
CA ARG A 74 6.24 -1.08 6.45
C ARG A 74 6.35 -1.60 5.03
N VAL A 75 7.34 -2.44 4.79
CA VAL A 75 7.45 -3.24 3.57
C VAL A 75 7.44 -4.71 3.94
N GLU A 76 6.50 -5.44 3.35
CA GLU A 76 6.45 -6.89 3.38
C GLU A 76 7.09 -7.42 2.09
N PHE A 77 8.00 -8.39 2.23
CA PHE A 77 8.71 -9.02 1.13
C PHE A 77 8.18 -10.44 0.95
N HIS A 78 7.68 -10.75 -0.24
CA HIS A 78 7.03 -12.01 -0.54
C HIS A 78 7.83 -12.81 -1.58
N GLY A 79 7.91 -14.11 -1.35
CA GLY A 79 8.40 -15.08 -2.32
C GLY A 79 7.27 -15.66 -3.17
N ASP A 80 7.55 -16.80 -3.81
CA ASP A 80 6.55 -17.53 -4.59
C ASP A 80 5.30 -17.87 -3.76
N GLU A 81 4.16 -17.95 -4.45
CA GLU A 81 2.86 -18.26 -3.84
C GLU A 81 2.46 -17.29 -2.71
N GLU A 82 2.89 -16.02 -2.78
CA GLU A 82 2.62 -14.95 -1.81
C GLU A 82 3.18 -15.24 -0.40
N THR A 83 4.15 -16.16 -0.29
CA THR A 83 4.77 -16.52 0.99
C THR A 83 5.51 -15.32 1.57
N LEU A 84 5.11 -14.83 2.74
CA LEU A 84 5.83 -13.78 3.46
C LEU A 84 7.21 -14.29 3.88
N LEU A 85 8.26 -13.70 3.33
CA LEU A 85 9.66 -14.01 3.66
C LEU A 85 10.13 -13.16 4.84
N ASP A 86 9.85 -11.86 4.80
CA ASP A 86 10.18 -10.91 5.88
C ASP A 86 9.30 -9.65 5.83
N SER A 87 9.29 -8.88 6.91
CA SER A 87 8.63 -7.58 7.02
C SER A 87 9.56 -6.61 7.75
N THR A 88 9.90 -5.49 7.10
CA THR A 88 10.76 -4.44 7.66
C THR A 88 9.99 -3.14 7.79
N VAL A 89 10.24 -2.39 8.86
CA VAL A 89 9.65 -1.06 9.09
C VAL A 89 10.79 -0.05 9.16
N GLU A 90 10.68 1.03 8.39
CA GLU A 90 11.68 2.10 8.36
C GLU A 90 11.02 3.46 8.54
N GLN A 91 11.73 4.38 9.18
CA GLN A 91 11.32 5.78 9.28
C GLN A 91 11.58 6.51 7.96
N VAL A 92 10.62 7.32 7.53
CA VAL A 92 10.77 8.20 6.37
C VAL A 92 11.49 9.48 6.80
N GLU A 93 12.53 9.86 6.06
CA GLU A 93 13.30 11.08 6.34
C GLU A 93 12.69 12.31 5.64
N GLY A 94 12.87 13.51 6.23
CA GLY A 94 12.49 14.79 5.61
C GLY A 94 10.98 15.02 5.45
N VAL A 95 10.17 14.40 6.31
CA VAL A 95 8.69 14.46 6.22
C VAL A 95 8.10 15.83 6.56
N ASP A 96 8.90 16.70 7.17
CA ASP A 96 8.51 18.06 7.54
C ASP A 96 8.45 19.03 6.33
N GLU A 97 9.00 18.64 5.18
CA GLU A 97 9.04 19.46 3.97
C GLU A 97 8.23 18.83 2.82
N GLY A 98 7.42 19.64 2.13
CA GLY A 98 6.68 19.21 0.94
C GLY A 98 5.47 18.32 1.23
N ASP A 99 5.01 17.64 0.18
CA ASP A 99 3.81 16.77 0.18
C ASP A 99 4.13 15.37 -0.37
N SER A 100 5.40 15.07 -0.61
CA SER A 100 5.86 13.85 -1.25
C SER A 100 7.27 13.50 -0.77
N TRP A 101 7.47 12.27 -0.32
CA TRP A 101 8.71 11.84 0.33
C TRP A 101 9.19 10.51 -0.26
N PRO A 102 10.44 10.42 -0.73
CA PRO A 102 11.01 9.16 -1.16
C PRO A 102 11.29 8.26 0.06
N PHE A 103 11.24 6.95 -0.14
CA PHE A 103 11.70 5.98 0.86
C PHE A 103 12.47 4.85 0.21
N ARG A 104 13.31 4.17 1.00
CA ARG A 104 13.96 2.92 0.64
C ARG A 104 13.98 1.98 1.83
N VAL A 105 13.45 0.77 1.67
CA VAL A 105 13.49 -0.30 2.67
C VAL A 105 14.28 -1.47 2.11
N THR A 106 15.32 -1.90 2.81
CA THR A 106 16.19 -3.00 2.34
C THR A 106 15.75 -4.31 2.98
N PHE A 107 15.64 -5.37 2.17
CA PHE A 107 15.41 -6.72 2.67
C PHE A 107 16.61 -7.14 3.55
N PRO A 108 16.40 -7.64 4.78
CA PRO A 108 17.50 -7.81 5.75
C PRO A 108 18.49 -8.94 5.41
N HIS A 109 18.21 -9.74 4.39
CA HIS A 109 19.05 -10.86 3.97
C HIS A 109 19.63 -10.64 2.56
N VAL A 110 20.72 -11.35 2.25
CA VAL A 110 21.46 -11.25 0.98
C VAL A 110 21.63 -12.63 0.35
N GLY A 111 21.98 -12.68 -0.94
CA GLY A 111 22.22 -13.92 -1.68
C GLY A 111 20.91 -14.65 -1.99
N GLU A 112 20.89 -15.98 -1.80
CA GLU A 112 19.74 -16.84 -2.12
C GLU A 112 18.41 -16.35 -1.50
N PRO A 113 18.32 -15.99 -0.20
CA PRO A 113 17.10 -15.40 0.35
C PRO A 113 16.62 -14.11 -0.35
N ALA A 114 17.54 -13.27 -0.80
CA ALA A 114 17.19 -12.04 -1.51
C ALA A 114 16.70 -12.37 -2.93
N ALA A 115 17.32 -13.35 -3.57
CA ALA A 115 16.91 -13.84 -4.88
C ALA A 115 15.45 -14.37 -4.87
N ASP A 116 15.04 -15.01 -3.76
CA ASP A 116 13.72 -15.61 -3.56
C ASP A 116 12.58 -14.58 -3.42
N VAL A 117 12.86 -13.31 -3.15
CA VAL A 117 11.84 -12.25 -3.12
C VAL A 117 11.30 -12.05 -4.53
N VAL A 118 9.99 -12.11 -4.76
CA VAL A 118 9.37 -11.89 -6.08
C VAL A 118 8.32 -10.78 -6.09
N ALA A 119 7.81 -10.40 -4.92
CA ALA A 119 6.80 -9.37 -4.76
C ALA A 119 6.99 -8.59 -3.45
N HIS A 120 6.33 -7.44 -3.35
CA HIS A 120 6.35 -6.59 -2.17
C HIS A 120 4.99 -5.90 -1.97
N ASP A 121 4.69 -5.63 -0.70
CA ASP A 121 3.61 -4.74 -0.29
C ASP A 121 4.20 -3.63 0.59
N ALA A 122 3.80 -2.38 0.35
CA ALA A 122 4.33 -1.22 1.05
C ALA A 122 3.20 -0.33 1.57
N GLU A 123 3.21 -0.01 2.86
CA GLU A 123 2.17 0.78 3.50
C GLU A 123 2.72 1.73 4.57
N VAL A 124 2.06 2.87 4.74
CA VAL A 124 2.36 3.79 5.85
C VAL A 124 1.70 3.26 7.12
N VAL A 125 2.50 3.07 8.17
CA VAL A 125 2.01 2.60 9.47
C VAL A 125 1.72 3.77 10.41
N GLN A 126 0.62 3.67 11.17
CA GLN A 126 0.29 4.63 12.22
C GLN A 126 0.85 4.16 13.56
N ASN A 127 1.68 4.97 14.20
CA ASN A 127 1.90 4.85 15.64
C ASN A 127 0.73 5.56 16.36
N LEU A 128 -0.20 4.78 16.91
CA LEU A 128 -1.29 5.26 17.77
C LEU A 128 -0.82 5.40 19.22
#